data_AF-A0A127K9N4-F1
#
_entry.id   AF-A0A127K9N4-F1
#
_cell.length_a   1.000
_cell.length_b   1.000
_cell.length_c   1.000
_cell.angle_alpha   90.00
_cell.angle_beta   90.00
_cell.angle_gamma   90.00
#
_symmetry.space_group_name_H-M   'P 1'
#
loop_
_entity.id
_entity.type
_entity.pdbx_description
1 polymer ?
#
loop_
_entity_poly.entity_id
_entity_poly.type
_entity_poly.pdbx_seq_one_letter_code
_entity_poly.pdbx_strand_id
1 'polypeptide(L)'
;MEIKAMNAKRREVLKSIAAAGVAAPIAAAAHASDGARSGSSGAASPHRQRVLPVTAGHPLDAAFVRGVERATAGTTATLLPPHAIGDRNPAALTALRASAAGEVTAIVGLTDSATAMLVLDRIRDAGGSVLAMSHHRLSAEAGAAGWAARIGELAVAQAHSQPALLAGAADDGAAGAAYAPDGISYMSFTCII
;
A
#
# COMPACT_ATOMS: atom_id res chain seq x y z
N MET A 1 8.10 47.91 8.93
CA MET A 1 6.86 47.35 9.51
C MET A 1 6.09 46.64 8.41
N GLU A 2 6.43 45.40 8.04
CA GLU A 2 5.77 44.73 6.89
C GLU A 2 5.55 43.22 7.05
N ILE A 3 6.18 42.57 8.02
CA ILE A 3 6.09 41.10 8.22
C ILE A 3 4.78 40.69 8.92
N LYS A 4 4.16 41.60 9.68
CA LYS A 4 2.91 41.31 10.42
C LYS A 4 1.68 41.20 9.52
N ALA A 5 1.64 41.93 8.40
CA ALA A 5 0.47 41.95 7.50
C ALA A 5 0.34 40.64 6.69
N MET A 6 1.45 40.00 6.31
CA MET A 6 1.43 38.77 5.53
C MET A 6 0.97 37.55 6.35
N ASN A 7 1.17 37.57 7.68
CA ASN A 7 0.71 36.52 8.59
C ASN A 7 -0.79 36.64 8.97
N ALA A 8 -1.39 37.82 8.83
CA ALA A 8 -2.82 38.02 9.04
C ALA A 8 -3.63 37.45 7.87
N LYS A 9 -3.22 37.73 6.63
CA LYS A 9 -3.89 37.24 5.42
C LYS A 9 -3.89 35.71 5.29
N ARG A 10 -2.80 35.02 5.70
CA ARG A 10 -2.75 33.55 5.70
C ARG A 10 -3.74 32.91 6.67
N ARG A 11 -4.06 33.58 7.78
CA ARG A 11 -4.96 33.04 8.82
C ARG A 11 -6.44 33.23 8.49
N GLU A 12 -6.74 34.13 7.56
CA GLU A 12 -8.10 34.38 7.08
C GLU A 12 -8.54 33.35 6.04
N VAL A 13 -7.63 32.90 5.16
CA VAL A 13 -7.91 31.86 4.16
C VAL A 13 -8.21 30.49 4.81
N LEU A 14 -7.66 30.23 6.00
CA LEU A 14 -7.91 28.99 6.75
C LEU A 14 -9.25 28.96 7.51
N LYS A 15 -10.01 30.08 7.55
CA LYS A 15 -11.33 30.13 8.20
C LYS A 15 -12.50 30.02 7.23
N SER A 16 -12.27 30.13 5.92
CA SER A 16 -13.34 30.05 4.91
C SER A 16 -13.64 28.63 4.40
N ILE A 17 -12.86 27.62 4.77
CA ILE A 17 -13.09 26.21 4.38
C ILE A 17 -13.68 25.42 5.56
N ALA A 18 -14.71 25.99 6.18
CA ALA A 18 -15.47 25.34 7.25
C ALA A 18 -16.96 25.67 7.10
N ALA A 19 -17.49 25.61 5.88
CA ALA A 19 -18.91 25.81 5.61
C ALA A 19 -19.29 25.29 4.22
N ALA A 20 -19.26 23.98 4.00
CA ALA A 20 -20.02 23.34 2.92
C ALA A 20 -20.07 21.83 3.14
N GLY A 21 -21.10 21.38 3.85
CA GLY A 21 -21.42 19.97 4.02
C GLY A 21 -22.90 19.85 4.36
N VAL A 22 -23.73 20.22 3.39
CA VAL A 22 -25.19 20.15 3.44
C VAL A 22 -25.59 18.70 3.74
N ALA A 23 -26.34 18.52 4.82
CA ALA A 23 -27.11 17.31 5.05
C ALA A 23 -28.34 17.33 4.15
N ALA A 24 -28.59 16.25 3.40
CA ALA A 24 -29.94 15.81 3.05
C ALA A 24 -29.95 14.36 2.53
N PRO A 25 -31.07 13.63 2.70
CA PRO A 25 -31.10 12.18 2.80
C PRO A 25 -31.94 11.50 1.69
N ILE A 26 -32.04 10.16 1.78
CA ILE A 26 -33.07 9.27 1.20
C ILE A 26 -33.13 9.15 -0.34
N ALA A 27 -33.07 7.91 -0.83
CA ALA A 27 -34.18 7.23 -1.54
C ALA A 27 -33.66 6.18 -2.52
N ALA A 28 -34.19 4.97 -2.35
CA ALA A 28 -34.12 3.91 -3.34
C ALA A 28 -34.72 4.39 -4.67
N ALA A 29 -33.96 4.22 -5.76
CA ALA A 29 -34.52 4.23 -7.10
C ALA A 29 -33.95 3.00 -7.83
N ALA A 30 -34.80 1.98 -7.89
CA ALA A 30 -34.65 0.89 -8.84
C ALA A 30 -34.77 1.48 -10.26
N HIS A 31 -33.76 1.21 -11.09
CA HIS A 31 -33.93 1.22 -12.53
C HIS A 31 -33.28 -0.03 -13.09
N ALA A 32 -34.13 -1.03 -13.31
CA ALA A 32 -33.91 -2.04 -14.33
C ALA A 32 -34.13 -1.36 -15.69
N SER A 33 -33.14 -1.44 -16.57
CA SER A 33 -33.36 -1.45 -18.01
C SER A 33 -32.21 -2.21 -18.66
N ASP A 34 -32.65 -3.28 -19.30
CA ASP A 34 -32.00 -4.32 -20.05
C ASP A 34 -30.81 -3.87 -20.91
N GLY A 35 -29.76 -4.67 -20.86
CA GLY A 35 -28.48 -4.42 -21.51
C GLY A 35 -27.53 -5.57 -21.26
N ALA A 36 -27.93 -6.75 -21.74
CA ALA A 36 -27.18 -8.00 -21.67
C ALA A 36 -25.68 -7.83 -21.94
N ARG A 37 -24.88 -7.89 -20.87
CA ARG A 37 -23.64 -8.68 -20.85
C ARG A 37 -23.59 -9.41 -19.53
N SER A 38 -23.98 -10.68 -19.61
CA SER A 38 -23.72 -11.70 -18.61
C SER A 38 -22.23 -11.70 -18.29
N GLY A 39 -21.89 -11.08 -17.17
CA GLY A 39 -20.60 -11.16 -16.51
C GLY A 39 -20.89 -11.41 -15.05
N SER A 40 -21.18 -12.68 -14.74
CA SER A 40 -21.20 -13.28 -13.41
C SER A 40 -20.85 -12.32 -12.27
N SER A 41 -21.87 -11.78 -11.59
CA SER A 41 -21.74 -11.43 -10.18
C SER A 41 -21.61 -12.74 -9.41
N GLY A 42 -20.51 -13.44 -9.63
CA GLY A 42 -20.06 -14.47 -8.73
C GLY A 42 -19.81 -13.76 -7.43
N ALA A 43 -20.65 -14.05 -6.42
CA ALA A 43 -20.25 -13.88 -5.04
C ALA A 43 -18.82 -14.41 -4.96
N ALA A 44 -17.86 -13.50 -4.81
CA ALA A 44 -16.45 -13.87 -4.83
C ALA A 44 -16.31 -14.91 -3.74
N SER A 45 -16.15 -16.18 -4.12
CA SER A 45 -15.62 -17.19 -3.21
C SER A 45 -14.41 -16.51 -2.57
N PRO A 46 -14.27 -16.52 -1.23
CA PRO A 46 -13.19 -15.80 -0.58
C PRO A 46 -11.91 -16.34 -1.20
N HIS A 47 -11.37 -15.60 -2.18
CA HIS A 47 -10.18 -16.03 -2.89
C HIS A 47 -9.17 -16.01 -1.78
N ARG A 48 -8.64 -17.19 -1.44
CA ARG A 48 -7.60 -17.32 -0.43
C ARG A 48 -6.43 -16.52 -0.96
N GLN A 49 -6.38 -15.27 -0.55
CA GLN A 49 -5.39 -14.34 -1.03
C GLN A 49 -4.07 -14.79 -0.44
N ARG A 50 -3.08 -15.04 -1.29
CA ARG A 50 -1.73 -15.34 -0.81
C ARG A 50 -1.02 -14.02 -0.53
N VAL A 51 -0.26 -13.95 0.55
CA VAL A 51 0.59 -12.79 0.83
C VAL A 51 2.04 -13.22 0.69
N LEU A 52 2.78 -12.56 -0.19
CA LEU A 52 4.20 -12.79 -0.45
C LEU A 52 5.03 -11.59 0.01
N PRO A 53 5.71 -11.69 1.18
CA PRO A 53 6.65 -10.66 1.60
C PRO A 53 7.88 -10.66 0.70
N VAL A 54 8.35 -9.48 0.31
CA VAL A 54 9.59 -9.27 -0.44
C VAL A 54 10.62 -8.59 0.46
N THR A 55 11.83 -9.14 0.47
CA THR A 55 12.97 -8.62 1.23
C THR A 55 14.16 -8.34 0.31
N ALA A 56 15.04 -7.43 0.70
CA ALA A 56 16.18 -7.01 -0.13
C ALA A 56 17.52 -6.98 0.63
N GLY A 57 17.58 -7.61 1.80
CA GLY A 57 18.78 -7.66 2.64
C GLY A 57 18.95 -6.41 3.52
N HIS A 58 17.88 -5.64 3.74
CA HIS A 58 17.91 -4.44 4.55
C HIS A 58 17.75 -4.75 6.06
N PRO A 59 18.31 -3.92 6.96
CA PRO A 59 18.23 -4.15 8.40
C PRO A 59 16.81 -4.18 8.97
N LEU A 60 15.83 -3.65 8.22
CA LEU A 60 14.42 -3.60 8.62
C LEU A 60 13.58 -4.77 8.09
N ASP A 61 14.14 -5.64 7.23
CA ASP A 61 13.40 -6.72 6.57
C ASP A 61 12.75 -7.67 7.59
N ALA A 62 13.50 -8.08 8.62
CA ALA A 62 12.97 -8.96 9.66
C ALA A 62 11.83 -8.30 10.44
N ALA A 63 11.88 -7.00 10.66
CA ALA A 63 10.84 -6.28 11.38
C ALA A 63 9.58 -6.11 10.52
N PHE A 64 9.76 -5.77 9.23
CA PHE A 64 8.69 -5.73 8.25
C PHE A 64 7.97 -7.07 8.12
N VAL A 65 8.72 -8.17 7.94
CA VAL A 65 8.16 -9.53 7.81
C VAL A 65 7.36 -9.92 9.05
N ARG A 66 7.84 -9.63 10.27
CA ARG A 66 7.07 -9.87 11.50
C ARG A 66 5.74 -9.13 11.54
N GLY A 67 5.71 -7.91 10.99
CA GLY A 67 4.47 -7.14 10.84
C GLY A 67 3.49 -7.81 9.88
N VAL A 68 3.98 -8.27 8.73
CA VAL A 68 3.20 -9.01 7.74
C VAL A 68 2.65 -10.32 8.33
N GLU A 69 3.50 -11.08 9.04
CA GLU A 69 3.11 -12.31 9.74
C GLU A 69 1.99 -12.07 10.73
N ARG A 70 2.15 -11.06 11.59
CA ARG A 70 1.16 -10.72 12.62
C ARG A 70 -0.18 -10.33 12.00
N ALA A 71 -0.17 -9.50 10.96
CA ALA A 71 -1.41 -9.09 10.30
C ALA A 71 -2.07 -10.27 9.56
N THR A 72 -1.27 -11.13 8.92
CA THR A 72 -1.80 -12.29 8.19
C THR A 72 -2.41 -13.33 9.13
N ALA A 73 -1.86 -13.51 10.33
CA ALA A 73 -2.38 -14.43 11.34
C ALA A 73 -3.84 -14.13 11.75
N GLY A 74 -4.32 -12.89 11.57
CA GLY A 74 -5.70 -12.49 11.81
C GLY A 74 -6.64 -12.61 10.60
N THR A 75 -6.18 -13.18 9.48
CA THR A 75 -6.92 -13.22 8.21
C THR A 75 -7.07 -14.65 7.68
N THR A 76 -7.86 -14.83 6.62
CA THR A 76 -7.93 -16.09 5.86
C THR A 76 -6.84 -16.21 4.79
N ALA A 77 -5.92 -15.23 4.71
CA ALA A 77 -4.86 -15.22 3.72
C ALA A 77 -3.79 -16.27 4.04
N THR A 78 -3.19 -16.85 3.00
CA THR A 78 -2.06 -17.77 3.16
C THR A 78 -0.77 -16.98 3.08
N LEU A 79 0.01 -16.96 4.17
CA LEU A 79 1.33 -16.37 4.16
C LEU A 79 2.32 -17.30 3.45
N LEU A 80 3.02 -16.76 2.46
CA LEU A 80 4.12 -17.43 1.79
C LEU A 80 5.46 -17.08 2.45
N PRO A 81 6.47 -17.95 2.30
CA PRO A 81 7.81 -17.63 2.78
C PRO A 81 8.32 -16.32 2.13
N PRO A 82 8.99 -15.44 2.90
CA PRO A 82 9.56 -14.22 2.36
C PRO A 82 10.50 -14.50 1.18
N HIS A 83 10.34 -13.73 0.11
CA HIS A 83 11.13 -13.84 -1.10
C HIS A 83 12.24 -12.79 -1.11
N ALA A 84 13.48 -13.25 -0.97
CA ALA A 84 14.65 -12.37 -1.01
C ALA A 84 15.05 -12.05 -2.45
N ILE A 85 15.05 -10.76 -2.80
CA ILE A 85 15.48 -10.26 -4.11
C ILE A 85 16.98 -9.91 -4.12
N GLY A 86 17.55 -9.68 -2.94
CA GLY A 86 18.95 -9.28 -2.77
C GLY A 86 19.29 -8.02 -3.56
N ASP A 87 20.54 -7.90 -4.00
CA ASP A 87 21.07 -6.78 -4.79
C ASP A 87 20.53 -6.75 -6.24
N ARG A 88 19.21 -6.72 -6.40
CA ARG A 88 18.52 -6.65 -7.71
C ARG A 88 18.88 -7.84 -8.61
N ASN A 89 18.90 -9.04 -8.03
CA ASN A 89 19.23 -10.26 -8.76
C ASN A 89 18.10 -10.62 -9.76
N PRO A 90 18.38 -10.66 -11.09
CA PRO A 90 17.35 -10.95 -12.10
C PRO A 90 16.76 -12.37 -11.98
N ALA A 91 17.53 -13.34 -11.48
CA ALA A 91 17.03 -14.69 -11.20
C ALA A 91 16.03 -14.65 -10.04
N ALA A 92 16.29 -13.85 -9.01
CA ALA A 92 15.37 -13.69 -7.88
C ALA A 92 14.07 -12.98 -8.31
N LEU A 93 14.14 -11.97 -9.18
CA LEU A 93 12.95 -11.32 -9.76
C LEU A 93 12.13 -12.28 -10.63
N THR A 94 12.78 -13.20 -11.34
CA THR A 94 12.10 -14.24 -12.13
C THR A 94 11.43 -15.28 -11.22
N ALA A 95 12.12 -15.70 -10.16
CA ALA A 95 11.58 -16.61 -9.16
C ALA A 95 10.41 -16.01 -8.38
N LEU A 96 10.43 -14.70 -8.11
CA LEU A 96 9.30 -13.99 -7.48
C LEU A 96 8.00 -14.19 -8.27
N ARG A 97 8.07 -14.08 -9.60
CA ARG A 97 6.92 -14.32 -10.48
C ARG A 97 6.43 -15.76 -10.38
N ALA A 98 7.35 -16.73 -10.39
CA ALA A 98 7.00 -18.14 -10.26
C ALA A 98 6.32 -18.42 -8.91
N SER A 99 6.80 -17.83 -7.81
CA SER A 99 6.20 -17.95 -6.48
C SER A 99 4.77 -17.41 -6.41
N ALA A 100 4.44 -16.42 -7.24
CA ALA A 100 3.14 -15.77 -7.29
C ALA A 100 2.18 -16.35 -8.35
N ALA A 101 2.61 -17.35 -9.14
CA ALA A 101 1.79 -17.89 -10.22
C ALA A 101 0.65 -18.79 -9.72
N GLY A 102 -0.50 -18.76 -10.41
CA GLY A 102 -1.60 -19.72 -10.27
C GLY A 102 -2.70 -19.34 -9.28
N GLU A 103 -2.46 -18.39 -8.37
CA GLU A 103 -3.45 -17.85 -7.44
C GLU A 103 -3.22 -16.36 -7.23
N VAL A 104 -4.30 -15.62 -6.93
CA VAL A 104 -4.24 -14.18 -6.63
C VAL A 104 -3.32 -13.95 -5.44
N THR A 105 -2.16 -13.35 -5.71
CA THR A 105 -1.09 -13.19 -4.74
C THR A 105 -0.79 -11.70 -4.53
N ALA A 106 -0.97 -11.23 -3.30
CA ALA A 106 -0.54 -9.93 -2.85
C ALA A 106 0.96 -9.94 -2.54
N ILE A 107 1.75 -9.26 -3.35
CA ILE A 107 3.16 -9.05 -3.14
C ILE A 107 3.33 -7.75 -2.35
N VAL A 108 3.98 -7.83 -1.19
CA VAL A 108 4.22 -6.71 -0.28
C VAL A 108 5.70 -6.56 0.00
N GLY A 109 6.22 -5.34 0.03
CA GLY A 109 7.65 -5.12 0.29
C GLY A 109 7.95 -3.79 0.92
N LEU A 110 9.12 -3.72 1.57
CA LEU A 110 9.76 -2.52 2.07
C LEU A 110 11.23 -2.55 1.62
N THR A 111 11.57 -1.81 0.58
CA THR A 111 12.93 -1.85 0.00
C THR A 111 13.41 -0.45 -0.36
N ASP A 112 14.62 -0.31 -0.89
CA ASP A 112 15.03 0.94 -1.52
C ASP A 112 14.19 1.22 -2.78
N SER A 113 14.09 2.49 -3.18
CA SER A 113 13.24 2.88 -4.32
C SER A 113 13.65 2.23 -5.64
N ALA A 114 14.94 1.93 -5.86
CA ALA A 114 15.38 1.32 -7.12
C ALA A 114 14.92 -0.14 -7.20
N THR A 115 15.10 -0.91 -6.13
CA THR A 115 14.64 -2.30 -6.05
C THR A 115 13.12 -2.37 -6.15
N ALA A 116 12.39 -1.50 -5.44
CA ALA A 116 10.93 -1.48 -5.50
C ALA A 116 10.42 -1.16 -6.92
N MET A 117 11.04 -0.24 -7.65
CA MET A 117 10.65 0.05 -9.03
C MET A 117 10.86 -1.14 -9.97
N LEU A 118 11.95 -1.90 -9.80
CA LEU A 118 12.20 -3.12 -10.58
C LEU A 118 11.16 -4.22 -10.30
N VAL A 119 10.77 -4.38 -9.03
CA VAL A 119 9.70 -5.32 -8.66
C VAL A 119 8.38 -4.92 -9.30
N LEU A 120 8.03 -3.64 -9.20
CA LEU A 120 6.78 -3.12 -9.75
C LEU A 120 6.73 -3.22 -11.27
N ASP A 121 7.83 -2.91 -11.95
CA ASP A 121 7.96 -3.08 -13.41
C ASP A 121 7.74 -4.55 -13.81
N ARG A 122 8.39 -5.48 -13.10
CA ARG A 122 8.24 -6.90 -13.35
C ARG A 122 6.82 -7.42 -13.14
N ILE A 123 6.12 -6.88 -12.14
CA ILE A 123 4.73 -7.24 -11.84
C ILE A 123 3.79 -6.69 -12.90
N ARG A 124 3.99 -5.45 -13.37
CA ARG A 124 3.23 -4.86 -14.48
C ARG A 124 3.42 -5.65 -15.77
N ASP A 125 4.65 -6.04 -16.09
CA ASP A 125 4.97 -6.90 -17.24
C ASP A 125 4.25 -8.25 -17.20
N ALA A 126 3.95 -8.74 -16.00
CA ALA A 126 3.24 -9.98 -15.80
C ALA A 126 1.71 -9.80 -15.71
N GLY A 127 1.20 -8.58 -15.94
CA GLY A 127 -0.22 -8.25 -15.90
C GLY A 127 -0.77 -7.93 -14.51
N GLY A 128 0.10 -7.82 -13.50
CA GLY A 128 -0.29 -7.46 -12.14
C GLY A 128 -0.63 -5.97 -11.98
N SER A 129 -1.36 -5.65 -10.91
CA SER A 129 -1.81 -4.30 -10.57
C SER A 129 -1.12 -3.80 -9.30
N VAL A 130 -0.71 -2.53 -9.31
CA VAL A 130 -0.15 -1.85 -8.13
C VAL A 130 -1.32 -1.25 -7.35
N LEU A 131 -1.46 -1.65 -6.09
CA LEU A 131 -2.53 -1.17 -5.21
C LEU A 131 -2.12 0.08 -4.44
N ALA A 132 -0.91 0.07 -3.89
CA ALA A 132 -0.40 1.15 -3.07
C ALA A 132 1.12 1.24 -3.18
N MET A 133 1.61 2.46 -3.08
CA MET A 133 3.04 2.78 -3.05
C MET A 133 3.25 3.98 -2.15
N SER A 134 4.26 3.94 -1.29
CA SER A 134 4.56 5.05 -0.39
C SER A 134 6.06 5.14 -0.11
N HIS A 135 6.56 6.37 -0.06
CA HIS A 135 7.95 6.66 0.25
C HIS A 135 8.10 6.97 1.73
N HIS A 136 9.15 6.43 2.33
CA HIS A 136 9.39 6.48 3.76
C HIS A 136 10.82 6.88 4.03
N ARG A 137 11.02 7.82 4.95
CA ARG A 137 12.36 8.15 5.46
C ARG A 137 12.45 7.66 6.89
N LEU A 138 13.31 6.66 7.10
CA LEU A 138 13.47 6.02 8.40
C LEU A 138 14.83 6.33 8.98
N SER A 139 14.82 6.96 10.16
CA SER A 139 16.01 7.08 10.99
C SER A 139 16.50 5.70 11.39
N ALA A 140 17.81 5.54 11.60
CA ALA A 140 18.40 4.32 12.13
C ALA A 140 18.16 4.13 13.64
N GLU A 141 17.48 5.07 14.30
CA GLU A 141 17.25 5.10 15.75
C GLU A 141 16.18 4.11 16.26
N ALA A 142 16.07 4.04 17.60
CA ALA A 142 15.10 3.26 18.34
C ALA A 142 13.66 3.63 17.94
N GLY A 143 13.08 2.84 17.03
CA GLY A 143 11.73 3.05 16.50
C GLY A 143 11.58 2.55 15.07
N ALA A 144 12.67 2.49 14.29
CA ALA A 144 12.66 2.07 12.88
C ALA A 144 12.07 0.66 12.69
N ALA A 145 12.42 -0.28 13.57
CA ALA A 145 11.89 -1.64 13.52
C ALA A 145 10.38 -1.70 13.85
N GLY A 146 9.92 -0.94 14.84
CA GLY A 146 8.49 -0.86 15.17
C GLY A 146 7.69 -0.25 14.02
N TRP A 147 8.26 0.76 13.36
CA TRP A 147 7.66 1.40 12.20
C TRP A 147 7.63 0.46 10.99
N ALA A 148 8.73 -0.24 10.68
CA ALA A 148 8.78 -1.26 9.64
C ALA A 148 7.75 -2.37 9.84
N ALA A 149 7.58 -2.86 11.08
CA ALA A 149 6.52 -3.81 11.42
C ALA A 149 5.13 -3.23 11.13
N ARG A 150 4.87 -1.96 11.50
CA ARG A 150 3.60 -1.30 11.23
C ARG A 150 3.33 -1.13 9.73
N ILE A 151 4.34 -0.86 8.90
CA ILE A 151 4.15 -0.90 7.44
C ILE A 151 3.74 -2.30 6.99
N GLY A 152 4.39 -3.34 7.50
CA GLY A 152 4.05 -4.72 7.16
C GLY A 152 2.58 -5.03 7.45
N GLU A 153 2.09 -4.59 8.60
CA GLU A 153 0.68 -4.70 8.97
C GLU A 153 -0.24 -3.93 8.01
N LEU A 154 0.12 -2.68 7.67
CA LEU A 154 -0.64 -1.85 6.73
C LEU A 154 -0.65 -2.41 5.30
N ALA A 155 0.46 -2.99 4.84
CA ALA A 155 0.55 -3.56 3.50
C ALA A 155 -0.39 -4.76 3.34
N VAL A 156 -0.53 -5.59 4.38
CA VAL A 156 -1.53 -6.67 4.41
C VAL A 156 -2.94 -6.08 4.37
N ALA A 157 -3.25 -5.06 5.18
CA ALA A 157 -4.56 -4.42 5.16
C ALA A 157 -4.91 -3.82 3.78
N GLN A 158 -3.94 -3.20 3.11
CA GLN A 158 -4.08 -2.69 1.74
C GLN A 158 -4.33 -3.80 0.74
N ALA A 159 -3.64 -4.92 0.85
CA ALA A 159 -3.86 -6.08 -0.02
C ALA A 159 -5.32 -6.60 0.07
N HIS A 160 -5.94 -6.49 1.24
CA HIS A 160 -7.31 -6.93 1.49
C HIS A 160 -8.37 -5.85 1.19
N SER A 161 -7.94 -4.62 0.90
CA SER A 161 -8.83 -3.51 0.59
C SER A 161 -9.23 -3.54 -0.89
N GLN A 162 -10.47 -3.20 -1.20
CA GLN A 162 -10.93 -3.11 -2.59
C GLN A 162 -10.17 -2.00 -3.34
N PRO A 163 -9.74 -2.22 -4.60
CA PRO A 163 -9.01 -1.22 -5.40
C PRO A 163 -9.72 0.13 -5.51
N ALA A 164 -11.05 0.13 -5.58
CA ALA A 164 -11.88 1.35 -5.64
C ALA A 164 -11.83 2.16 -4.33
N LEU A 165 -11.61 1.49 -3.19
CA LEU A 165 -11.49 2.14 -1.88
C LEU A 165 -10.12 2.82 -1.71
N LEU A 166 -9.08 2.26 -2.33
CA LEU A 166 -7.70 2.76 -2.29
C LEU A 166 -7.48 3.98 -3.19
N ALA A 167 -8.18 4.07 -4.33
CA ALA A 167 -8.11 5.22 -5.23
C ALA A 167 -8.62 6.53 -4.59
N GLY A 168 -9.55 6.44 -3.63
CA GLY A 168 -10.02 7.59 -2.83
C GLY A 168 -9.13 7.93 -1.63
N ALA A 169 -8.27 7.01 -1.19
CA ALA A 169 -7.38 7.19 -0.04
C ALA A 169 -5.97 7.68 -0.43
N ALA A 170 -5.66 7.74 -1.73
CA ALA A 170 -4.33 8.09 -2.23
C ALA A 170 -4.01 9.60 -2.17
N ASP A 171 -4.98 10.46 -1.87
CA ASP A 171 -4.81 11.92 -1.78
C ASP A 171 -4.71 12.44 -0.33
N ASP A 172 -5.08 11.60 0.65
CA ASP A 172 -4.85 11.89 2.05
C ASP A 172 -3.43 11.46 2.39
N GLY A 173 -2.49 12.39 2.19
CA GLY A 173 -1.14 12.32 2.74
C GLY A 173 -1.22 11.97 4.23
N ALA A 174 -1.16 10.67 4.53
CA ALA A 174 -1.19 10.13 5.87
C ALA A 174 0.11 10.54 6.56
N ALA A 175 0.07 11.74 7.12
CA ALA A 175 1.06 12.35 7.96
C ALA A 175 1.50 11.38 9.06
N GLY A 176 2.83 11.23 9.23
CA GLY A 176 3.37 10.78 10.50
C GLY A 176 4.49 9.73 10.48
N ALA A 177 5.13 9.41 9.35
CA ALA A 177 6.52 8.98 9.46
C ALA A 177 7.33 10.25 9.73
N ALA A 178 7.87 10.39 10.94
CA ALA A 178 8.72 11.52 11.30
C ALA A 178 9.77 11.69 10.20
N TYR A 179 9.64 12.76 9.41
CA TYR A 179 10.61 13.09 8.38
C TYR A 179 11.96 13.24 9.07
N ALA A 180 12.79 12.22 8.95
CA ALA A 180 14.16 12.25 9.41
C ALA A 180 15.02 12.73 8.25
N PRO A 181 15.58 13.96 8.29
CA PRO A 181 16.42 14.47 7.20
C PRO A 181 17.61 13.53 6.92
N ASP A 182 18.12 12.85 7.94
CA ASP A 182 19.24 11.89 7.87
C ASP A 182 18.79 10.41 7.75
N GLY A 183 17.49 10.16 7.55
CA GLY A 183 16.95 8.80 7.46
C GLY A 183 17.23 8.12 6.11
N ILE A 184 17.36 6.79 6.13
CA ILE A 184 17.45 5.95 4.93
C ILE A 184 16.09 5.99 4.22
N SER A 185 16.11 6.19 2.91
CA SER A 185 14.91 6.22 2.08
C SER A 185 14.48 4.80 1.70
N TYR A 186 13.29 4.44 2.12
CA TYR A 186 12.61 3.20 1.79
C TYR A 186 11.35 3.50 0.98
N MET A 187 10.88 2.50 0.25
CA MET A 187 9.63 2.50 -0.49
C MET A 187 8.87 1.25 -0.09
N SER A 188 7.65 1.45 0.43
CA SER A 188 6.71 0.35 0.58
C SER A 188 5.86 0.22 -0.66
N PHE A 189 5.53 -1.02 -1.01
CA PHE A 189 4.61 -1.29 -2.09
C PHE A 189 3.71 -2.47 -1.78
N THR A 190 2.50 -2.42 -2.31
CA THR A 190 1.52 -3.48 -2.28
C THR A 190 0.97 -3.65 -3.68
N CYS A 191 1.00 -4.87 -4.19
CA CYS A 191 0.57 -5.19 -5.55
C CYS A 191 -0.06 -6.57 -5.60
N ILE A 192 -0.90 -6.80 -6.60
CA ILE A 192 -1.61 -8.06 -6.80
C ILE A 192 -1.26 -8.58 -8.19
N ILE A 193 -0.97 -9.88 -8.28
CA ILE A 193 -0.77 -10.64 -9.52
C ILE A 193 -1.59 -11.93 -9.48
#